data_AF-A0A3G8ZNV3-F1
#
_entry.id   AF-A0A3G8ZNV3-F1
#
_cell.length_a   1.000
_cell.length_b   1.000
_cell.length_c   1.000
_cell.angle_alpha   90.00
_cell.angle_beta   90.00
_cell.angle_gamma   90.00
#
_symmetry.space_group_name_H-M   'P 1'
#
loop_
_entity.id
_entity.type
_entity.pdbx_description
1 polymer ?
#
loop_
_entity_poly.entity_id
_entity_poly.type
_entity_poly.pdbx_seq_one_letter_code
_entity_poly.pdbx_strand_id
1 'polypeptide(L)'
;MSEESHVEFGEVLAVDPAHVAGARESRIARGYDADTIGHLGPVLDWLAACQGQPEMAPLARPRVVAFSSEGTETTLPASLICAVTVNTGVGVRVVGSPVPMVKGGIGVADALTEQSCNEALHRGKHAADSEIDSGADLLMPVLSGAEPSVALNVLVCALTGMEPVEAIGLSEDLDISLWVEQVGEIRDALRRSQQSDAGVLNVRGLLRMVGGAELAALTGFITQAAIRRTPVIVDGLAGFVAAVLAHRLAPGAQEWMMAATPSRSRAGRRLAEMLGLKAVVDLGTDSSAGAGALLALPMILAAVNAVTDAS
;
A
#
# COMPACT_ATOMS: atom_id res chain seq x y z
N MET A 1 -1.53 35.43 9.01
CA MET A 1 -0.58 34.47 8.41
C MET A 1 -0.51 33.31 9.38
N SER A 2 -1.37 32.31 9.21
CA SER A 2 -1.29 31.06 9.96
C SER A 2 -0.06 30.31 9.49
N GLU A 3 0.83 29.91 10.40
CA GLU A 3 1.85 28.90 10.11
C GLU A 3 1.14 27.67 9.54
N GLU A 4 1.41 27.34 8.28
CA GLU A 4 0.92 26.12 7.66
C GLU A 4 1.61 24.94 8.36
N SER A 5 0.95 24.37 9.36
CA SER A 5 1.48 23.19 10.07
C SER A 5 1.50 22.00 9.11
N HIS A 6 2.68 21.61 8.64
CA HIS A 6 2.85 20.37 7.89
C HIS A 6 2.41 19.17 8.74
N VAL A 7 1.79 18.16 8.10
CA VAL A 7 1.38 16.93 8.79
C VAL A 7 2.61 16.20 9.33
N GLU A 8 2.79 16.14 10.63
CA GLU A 8 3.93 15.42 11.22
C GLU A 8 3.62 13.92 11.40
N PHE A 9 4.61 13.11 11.06
CA PHE A 9 4.65 11.68 11.28
C PHE A 9 5.69 11.40 12.35
N GLY A 10 5.31 10.58 13.35
CA GLY A 10 6.20 10.16 14.42
C GLY A 10 7.21 9.11 13.96
N GLU A 11 8.00 8.62 14.92
CA GLU A 11 8.96 7.53 14.69
C GLU A 11 8.24 6.18 14.57
N VAL A 12 8.76 5.30 13.73
CA VAL A 12 8.30 3.91 13.61
C VAL A 12 9.13 3.05 14.54
N LEU A 13 8.47 2.29 15.41
CA LEU A 13 9.13 1.27 16.22
C LEU A 13 9.33 0.00 15.39
N ALA A 14 10.54 -0.54 15.40
CA ALA A 14 10.87 -1.79 14.70
C ALA A 14 10.08 -2.97 15.26
N VAL A 15 9.79 -3.95 14.41
CA VAL A 15 9.19 -5.22 14.81
C VAL A 15 10.26 -6.06 15.48
N ASP A 16 10.02 -6.53 16.71
CA ASP A 16 11.02 -7.25 17.49
C ASP A 16 11.37 -8.62 16.84
N PRO A 17 12.62 -8.83 16.40
CA PRO A 17 13.05 -10.10 15.80
C PRO A 17 12.92 -11.29 16.75
N ALA A 18 12.97 -11.07 18.07
CA ALA A 18 12.79 -12.13 19.06
C ALA A 18 11.35 -12.65 19.07
N HIS A 19 10.35 -11.79 18.87
CA HIS A 19 8.96 -12.23 18.73
C HIS A 19 8.75 -13.02 17.43
N VAL A 20 9.40 -12.63 16.32
CA VAL A 20 9.35 -13.41 15.07
C VAL A 20 9.92 -14.81 15.28
N ALA A 21 11.07 -14.92 15.96
CA ALA A 21 11.69 -16.21 16.24
C ALA A 21 10.83 -17.07 17.18
N GLY A 22 10.31 -16.48 18.25
CA GLY A 22 9.40 -17.18 19.19
C GLY A 22 8.13 -17.68 18.51
N ALA A 23 7.51 -16.84 17.66
CA ALA A 23 6.31 -17.21 16.91
C ALA A 23 6.57 -18.38 15.97
N ARG A 24 7.73 -18.38 15.29
CA ARG A 24 8.17 -19.50 14.45
C ARG A 24 8.34 -20.79 15.24
N GLU A 25 9.01 -20.73 16.39
CA GLU A 25 9.21 -21.90 17.26
C GLU A 25 7.87 -22.46 17.77
N SER A 26 7.01 -21.58 18.28
CA SER A 26 5.68 -21.93 18.80
C SER A 26 4.80 -22.56 17.71
N ARG A 27 4.80 -21.99 16.49
CA ARG A 27 4.08 -22.52 15.32
C ARG A 27 4.58 -23.90 14.87
N ILE A 28 5.90 -24.08 14.79
CA ILE A 28 6.51 -25.38 14.42
C ILE A 28 6.19 -26.44 15.48
N ALA A 29 6.24 -26.08 16.77
CA ALA A 29 5.90 -26.99 17.87
C ALA A 29 4.43 -27.46 17.81
N ARG A 30 3.53 -26.67 17.24
CA ARG A 30 2.13 -27.03 16.97
C ARG A 30 1.93 -27.84 15.69
N GLY A 31 3.00 -28.19 14.97
CA GLY A 31 2.94 -29.01 13.74
C GLY A 31 2.68 -28.23 12.46
N TYR A 32 2.76 -26.90 12.49
CA TYR A 32 2.53 -26.05 11.31
C TYR A 32 3.86 -25.56 10.73
N ASP A 33 4.71 -26.47 10.24
CA ASP A 33 5.99 -26.13 9.64
C ASP A 33 5.87 -25.60 8.19
N ALA A 34 7.01 -25.43 7.51
CA ALA A 34 7.02 -24.95 6.13
C ALA A 34 6.34 -25.93 5.15
N ASP A 35 6.37 -27.23 5.42
CA ASP A 35 5.74 -28.23 4.57
C ASP A 35 4.21 -28.24 4.73
N THR A 36 3.72 -27.80 5.88
CA THR A 36 2.29 -27.77 6.21
C THR A 36 1.58 -26.52 5.70
N ILE A 37 2.19 -25.33 5.90
CA ILE A 37 1.53 -24.03 5.61
C ILE A 37 2.30 -23.13 4.64
N GLY A 38 3.47 -23.57 4.16
CA GLY A 38 4.24 -22.89 3.12
C GLY A 38 4.51 -21.40 3.43
N HIS A 39 4.18 -20.54 2.47
CA HIS A 39 4.39 -19.10 2.55
C HIS A 39 3.58 -18.39 3.64
N LEU A 40 2.53 -19.02 4.18
CA LEU A 40 1.76 -18.44 5.29
C LEU A 40 2.53 -18.51 6.61
N GLY A 41 3.52 -19.40 6.76
CA GLY A 41 4.32 -19.49 7.99
C GLY A 41 5.01 -18.18 8.37
N PRO A 42 5.85 -17.60 7.49
CA PRO A 42 6.46 -16.30 7.73
C PRO A 42 5.45 -15.16 7.95
N VAL A 43 4.24 -15.26 7.38
CA VAL A 43 3.16 -14.27 7.60
C VAL A 43 2.64 -14.35 9.03
N LEU A 44 2.40 -15.55 9.54
CA LEU A 44 1.98 -15.77 10.94
C LEU A 44 3.08 -15.33 11.92
N ASP A 45 4.34 -15.66 11.63
CA ASP A 45 5.48 -15.28 12.47
C ASP A 45 5.59 -13.75 12.60
N TRP A 46 5.38 -13.04 11.48
CA TRP A 46 5.37 -11.58 11.43
C TRP A 46 4.14 -10.96 12.11
N LEU A 47 2.94 -11.51 11.92
CA LEU A 47 1.72 -11.01 12.56
C LEU A 47 1.80 -11.13 14.09
N ALA A 48 2.30 -12.27 14.61
CA ALA A 48 2.54 -12.45 16.05
C ALA A 48 3.53 -11.41 16.59
N ALA A 49 4.61 -11.15 15.84
CA ALA A 49 5.57 -10.12 16.21
C ALA A 49 4.99 -8.71 16.19
N CYS A 50 4.09 -8.40 15.25
CA CYS A 50 3.33 -7.15 15.22
C CYS A 50 2.40 -7.01 16.43
N GLN A 51 1.84 -8.12 16.94
CA GLN A 51 1.07 -8.17 18.19
C GLN A 51 1.96 -8.01 19.44
N GLY A 52 3.29 -8.05 19.28
CA GLY A 52 4.26 -7.98 20.37
C GLY A 52 4.26 -9.24 21.24
N GLN A 53 3.94 -10.40 20.65
CA GLN A 53 3.85 -11.68 21.36
C GLN A 53 4.71 -12.74 20.65
N PRO A 54 5.30 -13.70 21.39
CA PRO A 54 6.00 -14.84 20.81
C PRO A 54 5.04 -15.94 20.33
N GLU A 55 3.73 -15.75 20.46
CA GLU A 55 2.72 -16.67 19.94
C GLU A 55 1.64 -15.88 19.19
N MET A 56 1.13 -16.45 18.10
CA MET A 56 0.07 -15.81 17.33
C MET A 56 -1.24 -15.81 18.13
N ALA A 57 -1.86 -14.64 18.25
CA ALA A 57 -3.22 -14.50 18.76
C ALA A 57 -4.22 -14.31 17.61
N PRO A 58 -5.51 -14.69 17.77
CA PRO A 58 -6.52 -14.52 16.73
C PRO A 58 -6.62 -13.07 16.22
N LEU A 59 -6.92 -12.90 14.93
CA LEU A 59 -7.31 -11.61 14.37
C LEU A 59 -8.81 -11.39 14.61
N ALA A 60 -9.13 -10.41 15.44
CA ALA A 60 -10.50 -10.03 15.80
C ALA A 60 -11.14 -9.07 14.78
N ARG A 61 -10.38 -8.12 14.22
CA ARG A 61 -10.94 -7.03 13.39
C ARG A 61 -10.01 -6.61 12.24
N PRO A 62 -9.73 -7.50 11.27
CA PRO A 62 -9.13 -7.08 10.01
C PRO A 62 -10.03 -6.06 9.29
N ARG A 63 -9.42 -5.07 8.63
CA ARG A 63 -10.10 -4.00 7.89
C ARG A 63 -9.55 -3.87 6.47
N VAL A 64 -10.47 -3.76 5.51
CA VAL A 64 -10.15 -3.40 4.13
C VAL A 64 -10.65 -1.98 3.88
N VAL A 65 -9.74 -1.08 3.52
CA VAL A 65 -10.03 0.36 3.39
C VAL A 65 -9.67 0.83 1.99
N ALA A 66 -10.68 1.22 1.21
CA ALA A 66 -10.49 1.69 -0.16
C ALA A 66 -10.46 3.23 -0.21
N PHE A 67 -9.40 3.79 -0.79
CA PHE A 67 -9.28 5.23 -1.05
C PHE A 67 -9.77 5.55 -2.46
N SER A 68 -10.58 6.61 -2.60
CA SER A 68 -11.13 7.06 -3.88
C SER A 68 -11.12 8.58 -3.97
N SER A 69 -10.89 9.12 -5.17
CA SER A 69 -10.83 10.56 -5.45
C SER A 69 -12.20 11.23 -5.43
N GLU A 70 -13.21 10.63 -6.08
CA GLU A 70 -14.53 11.25 -6.26
C GLU A 70 -15.73 10.34 -5.95
N GLY A 71 -15.50 9.10 -5.53
CA GLY A 71 -16.56 8.10 -5.35
C GLY A 71 -16.71 7.55 -3.93
N THR A 72 -17.90 7.06 -3.62
CA THR A 72 -18.18 6.15 -2.48
C THR A 72 -18.00 4.68 -2.84
N GLU A 73 -17.56 4.39 -4.07
CA GLU A 73 -17.51 3.04 -4.62
C GLU A 73 -16.08 2.62 -5.00
N THR A 74 -15.86 1.31 -4.91
CA THR A 74 -14.62 0.67 -5.33
C THR A 74 -14.74 0.18 -6.77
N THR A 75 -13.64 0.13 -7.53
CA THR A 75 -13.58 -0.47 -8.86
C THR A 75 -13.53 -2.01 -8.83
N LEU A 76 -13.46 -2.61 -7.64
CA LEU A 76 -13.55 -4.06 -7.48
C LEU A 76 -14.96 -4.57 -7.86
N PRO A 77 -15.06 -5.77 -8.47
CA PRO A 77 -16.36 -6.37 -8.74
C PRO A 77 -17.17 -6.56 -7.45
N ALA A 78 -18.41 -6.06 -7.42
CA ALA A 78 -19.28 -6.17 -6.24
C ALA A 78 -19.51 -7.63 -5.80
N SER A 79 -19.55 -8.56 -6.76
CA SER A 79 -19.65 -10.01 -6.48
C SER A 79 -18.44 -10.56 -5.74
N LEU A 80 -17.23 -10.08 -6.05
CA LEU A 80 -16.01 -10.48 -5.36
C LEU A 80 -16.02 -9.97 -3.91
N ILE A 81 -16.37 -8.70 -3.71
CA ILE A 81 -16.49 -8.11 -2.37
C ILE A 81 -17.51 -8.91 -1.56
N CYS A 82 -18.69 -9.16 -2.13
CA CYS A 82 -19.74 -9.93 -1.47
C CYS A 82 -19.26 -11.33 -1.07
N ALA A 83 -18.58 -12.05 -1.97
CA ALA A 83 -18.07 -13.39 -1.69
C ALA A 83 -17.05 -13.40 -0.54
N VAL A 84 -16.12 -12.43 -0.53
CA VAL A 84 -15.12 -12.32 0.55
C VAL A 84 -15.78 -11.92 1.87
N THR A 85 -16.72 -10.97 1.85
CA THR A 85 -17.46 -10.55 3.05
C THR A 85 -18.29 -11.68 3.64
N VAL A 86 -18.95 -12.50 2.82
CA VAL A 86 -19.70 -13.68 3.31
C VAL A 86 -18.77 -14.69 3.99
N ASN A 87 -17.57 -14.89 3.45
CA ASN A 87 -16.62 -15.88 3.98
C ASN A 87 -15.86 -15.40 5.23
N THR A 88 -15.62 -14.09 5.35
CA THR A 88 -14.73 -13.53 6.38
C THR A 88 -15.44 -12.65 7.40
N GLY A 89 -16.66 -12.19 7.10
CA GLY A 89 -17.33 -11.13 7.84
C GLY A 89 -16.74 -9.74 7.62
N VAL A 90 -15.76 -9.59 6.73
CA VAL A 90 -15.02 -8.33 6.50
C VAL A 90 -15.54 -7.64 5.25
N GLY A 91 -16.13 -6.47 5.43
CA GLY A 91 -16.54 -5.57 4.35
C GLY A 91 -15.42 -4.64 3.90
N VAL A 92 -15.62 -3.99 2.75
CA VAL A 92 -14.75 -2.92 2.26
C VAL A 92 -15.35 -1.58 2.67
N ARG A 93 -14.60 -0.77 3.42
CA ARG A 93 -14.97 0.62 3.73
C ARG A 93 -14.32 1.56 2.72
N VAL A 94 -15.11 2.41 2.09
CA VAL A 94 -14.58 3.44 1.18
C VAL A 94 -14.35 4.75 1.93
N VAL A 95 -13.17 5.32 1.78
CA VAL A 95 -12.77 6.64 2.29
C VAL A 95 -12.55 7.55 1.09
N GLY A 96 -13.48 8.47 0.89
CA GLY A 96 -13.35 9.51 -0.13
C GLY A 96 -12.31 10.56 0.27
N SER A 97 -11.54 11.03 -0.71
CA SER A 97 -10.62 12.16 -0.58
C SER A 97 -11.06 13.29 -1.53
N PRO A 98 -12.13 14.05 -1.19
CA PRO A 98 -12.66 15.13 -2.03
C PRO A 98 -11.79 16.39 -1.95
N VAL A 99 -10.49 16.22 -2.16
CA VAL A 99 -9.53 17.33 -2.19
C VAL A 99 -9.42 17.81 -3.63
N PRO A 100 -9.65 19.10 -3.91
CA PRO A 100 -9.61 19.62 -5.27
C PRO A 100 -8.25 19.38 -5.93
N MET A 101 -8.28 18.73 -7.10
CA MET A 101 -7.10 18.64 -7.95
C MET A 101 -6.99 19.86 -8.85
N VAL A 102 -5.75 20.28 -9.12
CA VAL A 102 -5.47 21.33 -10.10
C VAL A 102 -5.66 20.75 -11.49
N LYS A 103 -6.38 21.47 -12.35
CA LYS A 103 -6.58 21.06 -13.75
C LYS A 103 -5.33 21.39 -14.57
N GLY A 104 -4.78 20.38 -15.25
CA GLY A 104 -3.65 20.55 -16.16
C GLY A 104 -2.96 19.22 -16.43
N GLY A 105 -2.21 19.15 -17.55
CA GLY A 105 -1.36 17.98 -17.82
C GLY A 105 -0.20 17.90 -16.83
N ILE A 106 0.25 16.69 -16.53
CA ILE A 106 1.32 16.41 -15.56
C ILE A 106 2.66 17.07 -15.96
N GLY A 107 2.88 17.29 -17.25
CA GLY A 107 4.03 18.04 -17.78
C GLY A 107 3.92 19.57 -17.64
N VAL A 108 2.78 20.11 -17.19
CA VAL A 108 2.48 21.55 -17.21
C VAL A 108 2.18 22.10 -15.81
N ALA A 109 1.39 21.39 -15.01
CA ALA A 109 0.98 21.83 -13.69
C ALA A 109 1.15 20.73 -12.64
N ASP A 110 1.29 21.13 -11.37
CA ASP A 110 1.25 20.21 -10.24
C ASP A 110 -0.18 19.71 -10.02
N ALA A 111 -0.35 18.43 -9.72
CA ALA A 111 -1.66 17.81 -9.51
C ALA A 111 -2.40 18.38 -8.28
N LEU A 112 -1.66 18.78 -7.24
CA LEU A 112 -2.20 19.34 -6.01
C LEU A 112 -1.51 20.65 -5.65
N THR A 113 -2.20 21.49 -4.88
CA THR A 113 -1.52 22.53 -4.10
C THR A 113 -0.80 21.92 -2.91
N GLU A 114 0.12 22.65 -2.28
CA GLU A 114 0.76 22.21 -1.05
C GLU A 114 -0.25 21.99 0.08
N GLN A 115 -1.20 22.91 0.25
CA GLN A 115 -2.30 22.78 1.21
C GLN A 115 -3.12 21.52 0.93
N SER A 116 -3.53 21.29 -0.31
CA SER A 116 -4.28 20.10 -0.73
C SER A 116 -3.52 18.79 -0.46
N CYS A 117 -2.21 18.77 -0.73
CA CYS A 117 -1.37 17.61 -0.43
C CYS A 117 -1.30 17.34 1.09
N ASN A 118 -1.16 18.38 1.90
CA ASN A 118 -1.13 18.27 3.36
C ASN A 118 -2.48 17.79 3.91
N GLU A 119 -3.59 18.34 3.41
CA GLU A 119 -4.95 17.92 3.76
C GLU A 119 -5.21 16.44 3.42
N ALA A 120 -4.76 15.99 2.25
CA ALA A 120 -4.88 14.60 1.82
C ALA A 120 -4.08 13.65 2.73
N LEU A 121 -2.82 13.97 3.03
CA LEU A 121 -1.99 13.21 3.97
C LEU A 121 -2.64 13.15 5.37
N HIS A 122 -3.16 14.28 5.86
CA HIS A 122 -3.84 14.35 7.15
C HIS A 122 -5.10 13.48 7.18
N ARG A 123 -5.88 13.47 6.08
CA ARG A 123 -7.04 12.60 5.95
C ARG A 123 -6.67 11.12 6.01
N GLY A 124 -5.59 10.73 5.33
CA GLY A 124 -5.01 9.40 5.43
C GLY A 124 -4.65 9.00 6.86
N LYS A 125 -3.89 9.87 7.53
CA LYS A 125 -3.51 9.71 8.94
C LYS A 125 -4.73 9.53 9.84
N HIS A 126 -5.71 10.42 9.72
CA HIS A 126 -6.93 10.37 10.52
C HIS A 126 -7.78 9.12 10.24
N ALA A 127 -7.84 8.66 9.00
CA ALA A 127 -8.52 7.41 8.65
C ALA A 127 -7.85 6.20 9.30
N ALA A 128 -6.51 6.15 9.32
CA ALA A 128 -5.78 5.09 10.03
C ALA A 128 -6.04 5.13 11.53
N ASP A 129 -5.94 6.31 12.16
CA ASP A 129 -6.25 6.47 13.58
C ASP A 129 -7.67 6.00 13.90
N SER A 130 -8.67 6.38 13.10
CA SER A 130 -10.06 5.96 13.28
C SER A 130 -10.25 4.44 13.22
N GLU A 131 -9.60 3.74 12.28
CA GLU A 131 -9.70 2.29 12.17
C GLU A 131 -9.01 1.59 13.35
N ILE A 132 -7.80 2.05 13.71
CA ILE A 132 -6.98 1.46 14.78
C ILE A 132 -7.63 1.70 16.15
N ASP A 133 -8.15 2.90 16.40
CA ASP A 133 -8.88 3.23 17.64
C ASP A 133 -10.20 2.45 17.74
N SER A 134 -10.76 2.04 16.61
CA SER A 134 -11.91 1.11 16.53
C SER A 134 -11.51 -0.37 16.72
N GLY A 135 -10.23 -0.63 17.00
CA GLY A 135 -9.67 -1.94 17.32
C GLY A 135 -9.21 -2.74 16.12
N ALA A 136 -8.87 -2.12 14.99
CA ALA A 136 -8.29 -2.84 13.86
C ALA A 136 -6.93 -3.46 14.21
N ASP A 137 -6.76 -4.74 13.90
CA ASP A 137 -5.54 -5.51 14.16
C ASP A 137 -4.80 -5.94 12.87
N LEU A 138 -5.41 -5.71 11.71
CA LEU A 138 -4.81 -5.85 10.39
C LEU A 138 -5.46 -4.86 9.43
N LEU A 139 -4.65 -4.09 8.69
CA LEU A 139 -5.13 -3.14 7.70
C LEU A 139 -4.75 -3.59 6.29
N MET A 140 -5.70 -3.54 5.37
CA MET A 140 -5.49 -3.86 3.95
C MET A 140 -5.99 -2.68 3.11
N PRO A 141 -5.16 -1.63 2.96
CA PRO A 141 -5.57 -0.45 2.23
C PRO A 141 -5.43 -0.68 0.72
N VAL A 142 -6.40 -0.16 -0.03
CA VAL A 142 -6.46 -0.31 -1.49
C VAL A 142 -6.74 1.05 -2.13
N LEU A 143 -6.17 1.30 -3.32
CA LEU A 143 -6.51 2.48 -4.10
C LEU A 143 -7.53 2.11 -5.16
N SER A 144 -8.75 2.62 -5.02
CA SER A 144 -9.81 2.40 -6.00
C SER A 144 -9.65 3.36 -7.18
N GLY A 145 -9.85 2.87 -8.41
CA GLY A 145 -9.85 3.69 -9.62
C GLY A 145 -8.46 4.15 -10.11
N ALA A 146 -7.39 3.69 -9.46
CA ALA A 146 -6.02 4.00 -9.88
C ALA A 146 -5.49 2.95 -10.86
N GLU A 147 -5.99 2.95 -12.08
CA GLU A 147 -5.34 2.19 -13.16
C GLU A 147 -3.87 2.65 -13.34
N PRO A 148 -2.96 1.77 -13.79
CA PRO A 148 -1.60 2.18 -14.14
C PRO A 148 -1.63 3.36 -15.12
N SER A 149 -1.23 4.52 -14.62
CA SER A 149 -1.32 5.79 -15.33
C SER A 149 0.07 6.37 -15.60
N VAL A 150 0.14 7.35 -16.49
CA VAL A 150 1.36 8.17 -16.69
C VAL A 150 1.85 8.73 -15.36
N ALA A 151 0.92 9.25 -14.52
CA ALA A 151 1.24 9.83 -13.22
C ALA A 151 1.91 8.81 -12.28
N LEU A 152 1.33 7.61 -12.18
CA LEU A 152 1.86 6.55 -11.33
C LEU A 152 3.22 6.06 -11.84
N ASN A 153 3.41 5.97 -13.16
CA ASN A 153 4.70 5.59 -13.73
C ASN A 153 5.78 6.66 -13.57
N VAL A 154 5.44 7.95 -13.54
CA VAL A 154 6.38 9.01 -13.14
C VAL A 154 6.89 8.76 -11.72
N LEU A 155 6.01 8.40 -10.78
CA LEU A 155 6.40 8.04 -9.42
C LEU A 155 7.29 6.80 -9.40
N VAL A 156 6.92 5.75 -10.13
CA VAL A 156 7.76 4.54 -10.26
C VAL A 156 9.17 4.93 -10.71
N CYS A 157 9.31 5.67 -11.80
CA CYS A 157 10.60 6.10 -12.32
C CYS A 157 11.37 6.96 -11.31
N ALA A 158 10.71 7.94 -10.69
CA ALA A 158 11.34 8.83 -9.70
C ALA A 158 11.80 8.08 -8.43
N LEU A 159 11.09 7.03 -8.02
CA LEU A 159 11.40 6.25 -6.84
C LEU A 159 12.48 5.20 -7.10
N THR A 160 12.40 4.52 -8.24
CA THR A 160 13.21 3.34 -8.56
C THR A 160 14.45 3.63 -9.43
N GLY A 161 14.45 4.77 -10.13
CA GLY A 161 15.43 5.08 -11.17
C GLY A 161 15.21 4.32 -12.49
N MET A 162 14.09 3.63 -12.65
CA MET A 162 13.77 2.92 -13.89
C MET A 162 13.54 3.88 -15.05
N GLU A 163 13.95 3.46 -16.25
CA GLU A 163 13.61 4.16 -17.48
C GLU A 163 12.10 4.04 -17.77
N PRO A 164 11.44 5.07 -18.32
CA PRO A 164 10.00 5.05 -18.56
C PRO A 164 9.51 3.87 -19.41
N VAL A 165 10.32 3.45 -20.39
CA VAL A 165 10.04 2.28 -21.23
C VAL A 165 9.95 0.98 -20.43
N GLU A 166 10.72 0.86 -19.34
CA GLU A 166 10.70 -0.31 -18.46
C GLU A 166 9.60 -0.23 -17.41
N ALA A 167 9.25 0.98 -16.97
CA ALA A 167 8.22 1.21 -15.96
C ALA A 167 6.82 0.86 -16.48
N ILE A 168 6.48 1.31 -17.69
CA ILE A 168 5.22 0.94 -18.35
C ILE A 168 5.22 -0.56 -18.71
N GLY A 169 6.36 -1.05 -19.22
CA GLY A 169 6.48 -2.41 -19.75
C GLY A 169 5.82 -2.57 -21.13
N LEU A 170 5.83 -3.81 -21.62
CA LEU A 170 5.17 -4.22 -22.86
C LEU A 170 4.09 -5.25 -22.53
N SER A 171 2.94 -5.14 -23.20
CA SER A 171 1.86 -6.13 -23.17
C SER A 171 1.53 -6.61 -24.58
N GLU A 172 0.87 -7.77 -24.71
CA GLU A 172 0.49 -8.32 -26.01
C GLU A 172 -0.49 -7.41 -26.76
N ASP A 173 -1.37 -6.72 -26.04
CA ASP A 173 -2.38 -5.80 -26.57
C ASP A 173 -1.91 -4.32 -26.58
N LEU A 174 -0.59 -4.09 -26.55
CA LEU A 174 -0.04 -2.74 -26.46
C LEU A 174 -0.24 -1.94 -27.75
N ASP A 175 -0.91 -0.78 -27.64
CA ASP A 175 -0.84 0.25 -28.68
C ASP A 175 0.51 0.97 -28.61
N ILE A 176 1.35 0.71 -29.62
CA ILE A 176 2.70 1.29 -29.71
C ILE A 176 2.66 2.82 -29.75
N SER A 177 1.67 3.40 -30.42
CA SER A 177 1.58 4.87 -30.56
C SER A 177 1.28 5.50 -29.21
N LEU A 178 0.28 4.96 -28.51
CA LEU A 178 -0.05 5.39 -27.15
C LEU A 178 1.13 5.18 -26.19
N TRP A 179 1.82 4.05 -26.31
CA TRP A 179 3.00 3.76 -25.48
C TRP A 179 4.12 4.79 -25.69
N VAL A 180 4.44 5.15 -26.94
CA VAL A 180 5.45 6.18 -27.24
C VAL A 180 5.06 7.53 -26.65
N GLU A 181 3.79 7.92 -26.78
CA GLU A 181 3.27 9.16 -26.19
C GLU A 181 3.41 9.16 -24.66
N GLN A 182 2.97 8.09 -24.00
CA GLN A 182 3.10 7.93 -22.54
C GLN A 182 4.56 7.97 -22.07
N VAL A 183 5.47 7.30 -22.79
CA VAL A 183 6.91 7.37 -22.50
C VAL A 183 7.42 8.81 -22.58
N GLY A 184 7.01 9.56 -23.61
CA GLY A 184 7.34 10.99 -23.77
C GLY A 184 6.85 11.82 -22.60
N GLU A 185 5.57 11.68 -22.24
CA GLU A 185 4.96 12.41 -21.12
C GLU A 185 5.65 12.14 -19.78
N ILE A 186 6.01 10.87 -19.51
CA ILE A 186 6.73 10.51 -18.29
C ILE A 186 8.11 11.20 -18.26
N ARG A 187 8.85 11.19 -19.37
CA ARG A 187 10.17 11.83 -19.46
C ARG A 187 10.09 13.33 -19.22
N ASP A 188 9.11 13.99 -19.81
CA ASP A 188 8.91 15.43 -19.66
C ASP A 188 8.52 15.79 -18.22
N ALA A 189 7.63 15.00 -17.62
CA ALA A 189 7.25 15.15 -16.21
C ALA A 189 8.43 14.93 -15.25
N LEU A 190 9.25 13.90 -15.48
CA LEU A 190 10.47 13.66 -14.69
C LEU A 190 11.45 14.83 -14.81
N ARG A 191 11.69 15.34 -16.02
CA ARG A 191 12.56 16.50 -16.21
C ARG A 191 12.04 17.73 -15.48
N ARG A 192 10.73 18.01 -15.56
CA ARG A 192 10.09 19.11 -14.85
C ARG A 192 10.28 18.98 -13.33
N SER A 193 10.06 17.78 -12.79
CA SER A 193 10.21 17.54 -11.36
C SER A 193 11.63 17.82 -10.84
N GLN A 194 12.65 17.49 -11.63
CA GLN A 194 14.05 17.76 -11.30
C GLN A 194 14.45 19.25 -11.38
N GLN A 195 13.73 20.05 -12.19
CA GLN A 195 14.03 21.47 -12.40
C GLN A 195 13.27 22.41 -11.46
N SER A 196 12.30 21.90 -10.69
CA SER A 196 11.54 22.69 -9.73
C SER A 196 12.37 23.04 -8.49
N ASP A 197 12.09 24.18 -7.84
CA ASP A 197 12.73 24.62 -6.59
C ASP A 197 12.58 23.60 -5.43
N ALA A 198 11.69 22.61 -5.59
CA ALA A 198 11.61 21.40 -4.78
C ALA A 198 12.73 20.38 -5.14
N GLY A 199 13.91 20.84 -5.57
CA GLY A 199 15.02 20.09 -6.16
C GLY A 199 15.68 19.01 -5.28
N VAL A 200 15.04 18.61 -4.19
CA VAL A 200 15.27 17.34 -3.49
C VAL A 200 13.95 16.60 -3.56
N LEU A 201 13.92 15.42 -4.19
CA LEU A 201 12.79 14.48 -4.35
C LEU A 201 12.15 14.08 -3.00
N ASN A 202 11.60 15.04 -2.27
CA ASN A 202 10.90 14.85 -1.02
C ASN A 202 9.50 14.30 -1.35
N VAL A 203 8.97 13.48 -0.44
CA VAL A 203 7.72 12.74 -0.69
C VAL A 203 6.56 13.67 -1.01
N ARG A 204 6.48 14.82 -0.32
CA ARG A 204 5.41 15.80 -0.52
C ARG A 204 5.46 16.42 -1.92
N GLY A 205 6.65 16.73 -2.43
CA GLY A 205 6.84 17.23 -3.78
C GLY A 205 6.38 16.22 -4.83
N LEU A 206 6.74 14.94 -4.65
CA LEU A 206 6.29 13.86 -5.54
C LEU A 206 4.77 13.70 -5.52
N LEU A 207 4.15 13.65 -4.34
CA LEU A 207 2.69 13.57 -4.20
C LEU A 207 1.98 14.79 -4.81
N ARG A 208 2.53 15.99 -4.58
CA ARG A 208 2.00 17.25 -5.10
C ARG A 208 2.05 17.30 -6.62
N MET A 209 3.17 16.90 -7.22
CA MET A 209 3.36 16.97 -8.66
C MET A 209 2.53 15.93 -9.42
N VAL A 210 2.49 14.68 -8.93
CA VAL A 210 1.99 13.54 -9.74
C VAL A 210 1.16 12.50 -8.97
N GLY A 211 1.02 12.60 -7.64
CA GLY A 211 0.38 11.54 -6.85
C GLY A 211 -1.14 11.59 -6.77
N GLY A 212 -1.75 12.77 -6.83
CA GLY A 212 -3.19 12.90 -6.58
C GLY A 212 -3.56 12.77 -5.10
N ALA A 213 -4.80 13.13 -4.77
CA ALA A 213 -5.24 13.25 -3.38
C ALA A 213 -5.44 11.88 -2.70
N GLU A 214 -5.88 10.90 -3.46
CA GLU A 214 -6.13 9.54 -3.03
C GLU A 214 -4.83 8.79 -2.71
N LEU A 215 -3.78 8.97 -3.52
CA LEU A 215 -2.47 8.38 -3.22
C LEU A 215 -1.83 9.07 -2.02
N ALA A 216 -1.94 10.39 -1.90
CA ALA A 216 -1.46 11.12 -0.73
C ALA A 216 -2.18 10.65 0.56
N ALA A 217 -3.49 10.44 0.50
CA ALA A 217 -4.24 9.86 1.60
C ALA A 217 -3.81 8.42 1.90
N LEU A 218 -3.64 7.56 0.90
CA LEU A 218 -3.16 6.20 1.07
C LEU A 218 -1.76 6.16 1.70
N THR A 219 -0.83 7.01 1.24
CA THR A 219 0.49 7.15 1.83
C THR A 219 0.41 7.58 3.29
N GLY A 220 -0.41 8.57 3.63
CA GLY A 220 -0.61 9.01 5.01
C GLY A 220 -1.20 7.92 5.90
N PHE A 221 -2.12 7.12 5.35
CA PHE A 221 -2.73 5.98 6.04
C PHE A 221 -1.71 4.89 6.37
N ILE A 222 -0.92 4.45 5.38
CA ILE A 222 0.12 3.42 5.57
C ILE A 222 1.20 3.91 6.55
N THR A 223 1.62 5.17 6.42
CA THR A 223 2.64 5.77 7.31
C THR A 223 2.15 5.76 8.76
N GLN A 224 0.90 6.21 8.99
CA GLN A 224 0.33 6.25 10.32
C GLN A 224 0.08 4.85 10.90
N ALA A 225 -0.34 3.88 10.08
CA ALA A 225 -0.51 2.49 10.51
C ALA A 225 0.80 1.90 11.05
N ALA A 226 1.92 2.12 10.37
CA ALA A 226 3.23 1.66 10.83
C ALA A 226 3.65 2.32 12.16
N ILE A 227 3.48 3.65 12.30
CA ILE A 227 3.76 4.37 13.55
C ILE A 227 2.91 3.85 14.70
N ARG A 228 1.65 3.53 14.41
CA ARG A 228 0.68 2.99 15.36
C ARG A 228 0.86 1.50 15.63
N ARG A 229 1.87 0.86 15.01
CA ARG A 229 2.21 -0.55 15.20
C ARG A 229 1.07 -1.48 14.76
N THR A 230 0.45 -1.16 13.62
CA THR A 230 -0.62 -1.97 13.04
C THR A 230 -0.14 -2.56 11.71
N PRO A 231 -0.18 -3.90 11.53
CA PRO A 231 0.30 -4.55 10.32
C PRO A 231 -0.54 -4.15 9.11
N VAL A 232 0.13 -3.96 7.97
CA VAL A 232 -0.45 -3.54 6.71
C VAL A 232 -0.17 -4.55 5.60
N ILE A 233 -1.19 -5.01 4.89
CA ILE A 233 -1.04 -5.77 3.65
C ILE A 233 -1.28 -4.85 2.46
N VAL A 234 -0.23 -4.63 1.68
CA VAL A 234 -0.19 -3.75 0.52
C VAL A 234 -0.44 -4.55 -0.75
N ASP A 235 -1.23 -4.00 -1.67
CA ASP A 235 -1.52 -4.64 -2.95
C ASP A 235 -1.54 -3.62 -4.11
N GLY A 236 -1.27 -4.12 -5.31
CA GLY A 236 -1.26 -3.34 -6.55
C GLY A 236 -0.12 -2.33 -6.65
N LEU A 237 0.12 -1.83 -7.87
CA LEU A 237 1.20 -0.88 -8.15
C LEU A 237 1.10 0.39 -7.30
N ALA A 238 -0.12 0.95 -7.17
CA ALA A 238 -0.34 2.14 -6.37
C ALA A 238 -0.08 1.92 -4.88
N GLY A 239 -0.46 0.76 -4.34
CA GLY A 239 -0.13 0.37 -2.97
C GLY A 239 1.39 0.31 -2.77
N PHE A 240 2.13 -0.32 -3.68
CA PHE A 240 3.59 -0.38 -3.60
C PHE A 240 4.26 1.00 -3.68
N VAL A 241 3.77 1.87 -4.55
CA VAL A 241 4.24 3.27 -4.60
C VAL A 241 3.96 3.97 -3.26
N ALA A 242 2.73 3.84 -2.74
CA ALA A 242 2.37 4.45 -1.47
C ALA A 242 3.19 3.90 -0.29
N ALA A 243 3.53 2.61 -0.30
CA ALA A 243 4.40 1.97 0.69
C ALA A 243 5.83 2.54 0.65
N VAL A 244 6.41 2.75 -0.53
CA VAL A 244 7.74 3.36 -0.67
C VAL A 244 7.71 4.81 -0.19
N LEU A 245 6.66 5.56 -0.55
CA LEU A 245 6.49 6.93 -0.07
C LEU A 245 6.30 6.98 1.45
N ALA A 246 5.55 6.04 2.03
CA ALA A 246 5.35 5.93 3.47
C ALA A 246 6.67 5.63 4.20
N HIS A 247 7.49 4.71 3.68
CA HIS A 247 8.83 4.46 4.21
C HIS A 247 9.74 5.69 4.15
N ARG A 248 9.65 6.49 3.08
CA ARG A 248 10.42 7.76 3.00
C ARG A 248 9.91 8.83 3.95
N LEU A 249 8.62 8.84 4.32
CA LEU A 249 8.06 9.75 5.33
C LEU A 249 8.40 9.30 6.75
N ALA A 250 8.35 8.01 7.02
CA ALA A 250 8.66 7.41 8.30
C ALA A 250 9.56 6.18 8.09
N PRO A 251 10.90 6.37 8.13
CA PRO A 251 11.85 5.27 7.98
C PRO A 251 11.57 4.14 8.97
N GLY A 252 11.66 2.89 8.52
CA GLY A 252 11.25 1.71 9.30
C GLY A 252 9.82 1.24 9.01
N ALA A 253 8.99 2.04 8.35
CA ALA A 253 7.60 1.65 8.06
C ALA A 253 7.46 0.30 7.31
N GLN A 254 8.45 -0.07 6.49
CA GLN A 254 8.43 -1.33 5.72
C GLN A 254 8.38 -2.58 6.60
N GLU A 255 8.81 -2.51 7.86
CA GLU A 255 8.72 -3.64 8.81
C GLU A 255 7.28 -3.97 9.19
N TRP A 256 6.36 -3.00 9.03
CA TRP A 256 4.93 -3.14 9.29
C TRP A 256 4.13 -3.46 8.03
N MET A 257 4.81 -3.85 6.94
CA MET A 257 4.16 -4.11 5.66
C MET A 257 4.50 -5.49 5.12
N MET A 258 3.52 -6.13 4.49
CA MET A 258 3.73 -7.24 3.58
C MET A 258 2.98 -6.98 2.27
N ALA A 259 3.42 -7.63 1.19
CA ALA A 259 2.67 -7.62 -0.06
C ALA A 259 1.54 -8.67 0.03
N ALA A 260 0.35 -8.38 -0.49
CA ALA A 260 -0.69 -9.39 -0.63
C ALA A 260 -0.22 -10.50 -1.57
N THR A 261 0.31 -10.09 -2.73
CA THR A 261 0.77 -10.97 -3.79
C THR A 261 1.97 -10.37 -4.52
N PRO A 262 2.84 -11.18 -5.16
CA PRO A 262 3.90 -10.64 -6.00
C PRO A 262 3.30 -9.85 -7.18
N SER A 263 3.83 -8.66 -7.44
CA SER A 263 3.44 -7.89 -8.62
C SER A 263 3.81 -8.63 -9.91
N ARG A 264 2.90 -8.62 -10.90
CA ARG A 264 3.22 -9.12 -12.25
C ARG A 264 4.02 -8.10 -13.06
N SER A 265 3.76 -6.82 -12.85
CA SER A 265 4.56 -5.74 -13.45
C SER A 265 5.99 -5.72 -12.89
N ARG A 266 6.97 -5.42 -13.75
CA ARG A 266 8.38 -5.23 -13.35
C ARG A 266 8.52 -4.05 -12.39
N ALA A 267 7.75 -2.98 -12.61
CA ALA A 267 7.68 -1.82 -11.74
C ALA A 267 7.30 -2.19 -10.30
N GLY A 268 6.19 -2.92 -10.12
CA GLY A 268 5.74 -3.31 -8.78
C GLY A 268 6.72 -4.28 -8.10
N ARG A 269 7.34 -5.21 -8.84
CA ARG A 269 8.39 -6.08 -8.28
C ARG A 269 9.57 -5.27 -7.78
N ARG A 270 10.03 -4.29 -8.56
CA ARG A 270 11.15 -3.43 -8.18
C ARG A 270 10.85 -2.63 -6.91
N LEU A 271 9.63 -2.09 -6.78
CA LEU A 271 9.20 -1.36 -5.59
C LEU A 271 9.13 -2.28 -4.35
N ALA A 272 8.58 -3.48 -4.50
CA ALA A 272 8.55 -4.47 -3.41
C ALA A 272 9.96 -4.90 -2.97
N GLU A 273 10.87 -5.12 -3.91
CA GLU A 273 12.29 -5.43 -3.65
C GLU A 273 13.01 -4.31 -2.90
N MET A 274 12.77 -3.04 -3.27
CA MET A 274 13.37 -1.89 -2.58
C MET A 274 13.02 -1.84 -1.09
N LEU A 275 11.84 -2.35 -0.72
CA LEU A 275 11.34 -2.40 0.65
C LEU A 275 11.58 -3.77 1.31
N GLY A 276 12.04 -4.77 0.57
CA GLY A 276 12.16 -6.15 1.06
C GLY A 276 10.82 -6.81 1.40
N LEU A 277 9.71 -6.37 0.79
CA LEU A 277 8.38 -6.90 1.10
C LEU A 277 8.26 -8.35 0.63
N LYS A 278 7.79 -9.21 1.53
CA LYS A 278 7.42 -10.59 1.21
C LYS A 278 5.93 -10.64 0.87
N ALA A 279 5.58 -11.49 -0.09
CA ALA A 279 4.19 -11.72 -0.45
C ALA A 279 3.55 -12.79 0.43
N VAL A 280 2.29 -12.57 0.82
CA VAL A 280 1.49 -13.53 1.56
C VAL A 280 1.19 -14.76 0.71
N VAL A 281 0.72 -14.54 -0.52
CA VAL A 281 0.33 -15.61 -1.44
C VAL A 281 0.55 -15.18 -2.89
N ASP A 282 1.05 -16.09 -3.72
CA ASP A 282 1.12 -15.86 -5.17
C ASP A 282 -0.21 -16.25 -5.83
N LEU A 283 -0.99 -15.24 -6.22
CA LEU A 283 -2.28 -15.39 -6.89
C LEU A 283 -2.19 -15.06 -8.38
N GLY A 284 -1.05 -14.56 -8.86
CA GLY A 284 -0.91 -14.02 -10.21
C GLY A 284 -1.88 -12.86 -10.52
N THR A 285 -2.38 -12.14 -9.50
CA THR A 285 -3.23 -10.96 -9.72
C THR A 285 -2.38 -9.72 -9.99
N ASP A 286 -2.86 -8.85 -10.88
CA ASP A 286 -2.22 -7.53 -11.17
C ASP A 286 -3.24 -6.40 -11.06
N SER A 287 -4.34 -6.64 -10.32
CA SER A 287 -5.39 -5.64 -10.17
C SER A 287 -4.90 -4.49 -9.30
N SER A 288 -4.96 -3.29 -9.85
CA SER A 288 -4.69 -2.04 -9.14
C SER A 288 -5.69 -1.76 -8.01
N ALA A 289 -6.88 -2.36 -8.09
CA ALA A 289 -8.00 -2.11 -7.19
C ALA A 289 -7.93 -2.89 -5.86
N GLY A 290 -6.90 -3.73 -5.65
CA GLY A 290 -6.67 -4.44 -4.38
C GLY A 290 -7.33 -5.83 -4.28
N ALA A 291 -7.55 -6.49 -5.42
CA ALA A 291 -8.17 -7.82 -5.45
C ALA A 291 -7.29 -8.89 -4.77
N GLY A 292 -5.97 -8.77 -4.88
CA GLY A 292 -5.02 -9.69 -4.24
C GLY A 292 -5.11 -9.61 -2.73
N ALA A 293 -5.25 -8.41 -2.16
CA ALA A 293 -5.49 -8.23 -0.72
C ALA A 293 -6.79 -8.91 -0.27
N LEU A 294 -7.90 -8.66 -0.98
CA LEU A 294 -9.19 -9.30 -0.66
C LEU A 294 -9.14 -10.83 -0.73
N LEU A 295 -8.48 -11.39 -1.75
CA LEU A 295 -8.37 -12.82 -1.95
C LEU A 295 -7.40 -13.50 -0.97
N ALA A 296 -6.38 -12.78 -0.51
CA ALA A 296 -5.43 -13.27 0.49
C ALA A 296 -6.06 -13.36 1.90
N LEU A 297 -7.01 -12.47 2.22
CA LEU A 297 -7.59 -12.36 3.57
C LEU A 297 -8.20 -13.67 4.11
N PRO A 298 -9.06 -14.41 3.38
CA PRO A 298 -9.55 -15.71 3.86
C PRO A 298 -8.44 -16.71 4.18
N MET A 299 -7.34 -16.70 3.42
CA MET A 299 -6.20 -17.61 3.64
C MET A 299 -5.42 -17.23 4.90
N ILE A 300 -5.21 -15.93 5.14
CA ILE A 300 -4.60 -15.42 6.38
C ILE A 300 -5.45 -15.84 7.58
N LEU A 301 -6.76 -15.58 7.54
CA LEU A 301 -7.68 -15.91 8.64
C LEU A 301 -7.73 -17.41 8.92
N ALA A 302 -7.77 -18.24 7.88
CA ALA A 302 -7.74 -19.69 8.04
C ALA A 302 -6.44 -20.17 8.71
N ALA A 303 -5.29 -19.61 8.32
CA ALA A 303 -4.00 -19.97 8.90
C ALA A 303 -3.85 -19.48 10.35
N VAL A 304 -4.32 -18.27 10.66
CA VAL A 304 -4.35 -17.73 12.02
C VAL A 304 -5.20 -18.62 12.91
N ASN A 305 -6.44 -18.89 12.50
CA ASN A 305 -7.37 -19.71 13.29
C ASN A 305 -6.84 -21.14 13.47
N ALA A 306 -6.22 -21.73 12.45
CA ALA A 306 -5.64 -23.06 12.57
C ALA A 306 -4.56 -23.13 13.67
N VAL A 307 -3.69 -22.12 13.76
CA VAL A 307 -2.60 -22.11 14.76
C VAL A 307 -3.10 -21.72 16.16
N THR A 308 -4.19 -20.95 16.26
CA THR A 308 -4.75 -20.52 17.55
C THR A 308 -5.77 -21.50 18.14
N ASP A 309 -6.53 -22.21 17.29
CA ASP A 309 -7.64 -23.08 17.72
C ASP A 309 -7.21 -24.54 17.92
N ALA A 310 -5.94 -24.89 17.70
CA ALA A 310 -5.39 -26.21 18.00
C ALA A 310 -5.22 -26.47 19.52
N SER A 311 -6.28 -26.21 20.29
CA SER A 311 -6.46 -26.54 21.72
C SER A 311 -7.46 -27.68 21.90
#